data_AF-A0A7Y2GZM6-F1
#
_entry.id   AF-A0A7Y2GZM6-F1
#
_cell.length_a   1.000
_cell.length_b   1.000
_cell.length_c   1.000
_cell.angle_alpha   90.00
_cell.angle_beta   90.00
_cell.angle_gamma   90.00
#
_symmetry.space_group_name_H-M   'P 1'
#
loop_
_entity.id
_entity.type
_entity.pdbx_description
1 polymer ?
#
loop_
_entity_poly.entity_id
_entity_poly.type
_entity_poly.pdbx_seq_one_letter_code
_entity_poly.pdbx_strand_id
1 'polypeptide(L)' 'MNVLYLLVPIALLLAAAGVAGFVWSVRNDQFEDVDTPGVRVLFDDDEADGGSRTTDKN' A
#
# COMPACT_ATOMS: atom_id res chain seq x y z
N MET A 1 -42.70 -3.14 -3.75
CA MET A 1 -41.64 -3.57 -2.80
C MET A 1 -40.94 -4.85 -3.29
N ASN A 2 -40.21 -4.80 -4.41
CA ASN A 2 -39.48 -5.96 -4.95
C ASN A 2 -37.96 -5.74 -4.95
N VAL A 3 -37.53 -4.50 -5.17
CA VAL A 3 -36.11 -4.13 -5.25
C VAL A 3 -35.33 -4.39 -3.95
N LEU A 4 -35.99 -4.37 -2.80
CA LEU A 4 -35.35 -4.68 -1.51
C LEU A 4 -34.82 -6.12 -1.46
N TYR A 5 -35.50 -7.06 -2.10
CA TYR A 5 -35.02 -8.45 -2.18
C TYR A 5 -33.75 -8.60 -3.02
N LEU A 6 -33.46 -7.64 -3.90
CA LEU A 6 -32.20 -7.57 -4.64
C LEU A 6 -31.13 -6.77 -3.88
N LEU A 7 -31.51 -5.62 -3.30
CA LEU A 7 -30.56 -4.71 -2.65
C LEU A 7 -30.01 -5.25 -1.33
N VAL A 8 -30.83 -5.92 -0.51
CA VAL A 8 -30.39 -6.49 0.77
C VAL A 8 -29.26 -7.51 0.59
N PRO A 9 -29.36 -8.53 -0.28
CA PRO A 9 -28.26 -9.48 -0.46
C PRO A 9 -27.04 -8.83 -1.11
N ILE A 10 -27.20 -7.88 -2.04
CA ILE A 10 -26.08 -7.13 -2.60
C ILE A 10 -25.35 -6.33 -1.51
N ALA A 11 -26.08 -5.64 -0.65
CA ALA A 11 -25.49 -4.88 0.46
C ALA A 11 -24.75 -5.80 1.44
N LEU A 12 -25.31 -6.97 1.77
CA LEU A 12 -24.64 -7.97 2.62
C LEU A 12 -23.37 -8.50 1.97
N LEU A 13 -23.38 -8.76 0.66
CA LEU A 13 -22.18 -9.20 -0.07
C LEU A 13 -21.10 -8.12 -0.08
N LEU A 14 -21.47 -6.86 -0.31
CA LEU A 14 -20.53 -5.74 -0.27
C LEU A 14 -19.94 -5.53 1.14
N ALA A 15 -20.77 -5.63 2.18
CA ALA A 15 -20.30 -5.57 3.56
C ALA A 15 -19.34 -6.72 3.89
N ALA A 16 -19.69 -7.96 3.50
CA ALA A 16 -18.84 -9.12 3.70
C ALA A 16 -17.51 -9.00 2.92
N ALA A 17 -17.54 -8.51 1.68
CA ALA A 17 -16.35 -8.23 0.88
C ALA A 17 -15.45 -7.17 1.54
N GLY A 18 -16.05 -6.11 2.09
CA GLY A 18 -15.31 -5.09 2.84
C GLY A 18 -14.61 -5.65 4.07
N VAL A 19 -15.31 -6.46 4.87
CA VAL A 19 -14.71 -7.12 6.05
C VAL A 19 -13.62 -8.11 5.63
N ALA A 20 -13.85 -8.93 4.60
CA ALA A 20 -12.86 -9.87 4.10
C ALA A 20 -11.60 -9.16 3.57
N GLY A 21 -11.78 -8.06 2.81
CA GLY A 21 -10.69 -7.23 2.33
C GLY A 21 -9.90 -6.57 3.46
N PHE A 22 -10.60 -6.08 4.49
CA PHE A 22 -9.96 -5.52 5.68
C PHE A 22 -9.12 -6.57 6.43
N VAL A 23 -9.69 -7.75 6.69
CA VAL A 23 -8.97 -8.85 7.37
C VAL A 23 -7.77 -9.30 6.54
N TRP A 24 -7.90 -9.39 5.22
CA TRP A 24 -6.79 -9.71 4.33
C TRP A 24 -5.68 -8.65 4.40
N SER A 25 -6.04 -7.37 4.36
CA SER A 25 -5.09 -6.25 4.46
C SER A 25 -4.31 -6.25 5.77
N VAL A 26 -5.00 -6.50 6.89
CA VAL A 26 -4.36 -6.59 8.22
C VAL A 26 -3.41 -7.79 8.30
N ARG A 27 -3.78 -8.93 7.71
CA ARG A 27 -2.93 -10.14 7.71
C ARG A 27 -1.72 -10.04 6.78
N ASN A 28 -1.73 -9.11 5.84
CA ASN A 28 -0.65 -8.90 4.87
C ASN A 28 0.28 -7.74 5.29
N ASP A 29 0.19 -7.28 6.53
CA ASP A 29 1.01 -6.19 7.09
C ASP A 29 1.03 -4.91 6.23
N GLN A 30 -0.04 -4.68 5.44
CA GLN A 30 -0.17 -3.51 4.55
C GLN A 30 -0.20 -2.17 5.31
N PHE A 31 -0.35 -2.21 6.62
CA PHE A 31 -0.37 -1.05 7.51
C PHE A 31 0.95 -0.86 8.27
N GLU A 32 1.95 -1.73 8.07
CA GLU A 32 3.25 -1.57 8.73
C GLU A 32 4.16 -0.58 7.97
N ASP A 33 3.98 -0.45 6.65
CA ASP A 33 4.82 0.41 5.80
C ASP A 33 4.13 1.73 5.41
N VAL A 34 3.46 2.39 6.38
CA VAL A 34 2.86 3.72 6.16
C VAL A 34 3.88 4.85 6.37
N ASP A 35 4.94 4.61 7.14
CA ASP A 35 5.88 5.64 7.59
C ASP A 35 7.11 5.78 6.67
N THR A 36 7.61 4.68 6.11
CA THR A 36 8.83 4.65 5.27
C THR A 36 8.70 5.35 3.91
N PRO A 37 7.56 5.30 3.18
CA PRO A 37 7.50 5.80 1.80
C PRO A 37 7.78 7.29 1.66
N GLY A 38 7.29 8.12 2.59
CA GLY A 38 7.47 9.57 2.56
C GLY A 38 8.89 10.02 2.94
N VAL A 39 9.57 9.24 3.77
CA VAL A 39 10.95 9.51 4.21
C VAL A 39 11.93 9.17 3.09
N ARG A 40 11.68 8.08 2.34
CA ARG A 40 12.52 7.65 1.22
C ARG A 40 12.66 8.72 0.14
N VAL A 41 11.56 9.39 -0.21
CA VAL A 41 11.57 10.43 -1.25
C VAL A 41 12.42 11.66 -0.89
N LEU A 42 12.66 11.89 0.42
CA LEU A 42 13.47 13.01 0.89
C LEU A 42 14.97 12.70 0.92
N PHE A 43 15.34 11.41 0.94
CA PHE A 43 16.73 10.95 1.06
C PHE A 43 17.22 10.19 -0.20
N ASP A 44 16.34 9.76 -1.10
CA ASP A 44 16.69 9.05 -2.35
C ASP A 44 17.53 9.92 -3.33
N ASP A 45 17.46 11.25 -3.23
CA ASP A 45 18.24 12.17 -4.08
C ASP A 45 19.72 12.30 -3.61
N ASP A 46 20.03 11.97 -2.35
CA ASP A 46 21.37 12.14 -1.77
C ASP A 46 22.31 10.95 -2.06
N GLU A 47 21.77 9.77 -2.38
CA GLU A 47 22.55 8.55 -2.64
C GLU A 47 22.96 8.36 -4.12
N ALA A 48 22.49 9.22 -5.03
CA ALA A 48 22.74 9.10 -6.47
C ALA A 48 24.02 9.82 -6.99
N ASP A 49 24.72 10.65 -6.20
CA ASP A 49 25.89 11.44 -6.68
C ASP A 49 27.23 11.11 -5.99
N GLY A 50 27.35 9.96 -5.31
CA GLY A 50 28.56 9.59 -4.55
C GLY A 50 29.53 8.58 -5.19
N GLY A 51 29.21 8.02 -6.37
CA GLY A 51 29.75 6.69 -6.74
C GLY A 51 30.67 6.56 -7.96
N SER A 52 31.07 7.61 -8.69
CA SER A 52 31.88 7.39 -9.92
C SER A 52 32.76 8.55 -10.38
N ARG A 53 33.53 9.21 -9.50
CA ARG A 53 34.66 10.04 -9.94
C ARG A 53 35.87 9.88 -9.01
N THR A 54 37.00 9.45 -9.60
CA THR A 54 38.37 9.50 -9.05
C THR A 54 38.68 8.30 -8.13
N THR A 55 39.62 7.39 -8.38
CA THR A 55 40.98 7.55 -8.92
C THR A 55 41.50 6.16 -9.30
N ASP A 56 41.68 5.86 -10.59
CA ASP A 56 42.67 4.85 -11.01
C ASP A 56 43.82 5.62 -11.66
N LYS A 57 44.79 5.93 -10.81
CA LYS A 57 46.04 6.59 -11.19
C LYS A 57 47.12 6.01 -10.28
N ASN A 58 47.62 4.83 -10.62
CA ASN A 58 49.03 4.47 -10.45
C ASN A 58 49.39 3.21 -11.27
#